data_AF-A0A0D2N909-F1
#
_entry.id   AF-A0A0D2N909-F1
#
_cell.length_a   1.000
_cell.length_b   1.000
_cell.length_c   1.000
_cell.angle_alpha   90.00
_cell.angle_beta   90.00
_cell.angle_gamma   90.00
#
_symmetry.space_group_name_H-M   'P 1'
#
loop_
_entity.id
_entity.type
_entity.pdbx_description
1 polymer ?
#
loop_
_entity_poly.entity_id
_entity_poly.type
_entity_poly.pdbx_seq_one_letter_code
_entity_poly.pdbx_strand_id
1 'polypeptide(L)'
;MKFSTSSLFHVIEVAFLASTSLVLACEGDCIVGITNAFIGNYTAPKESVLEKIAERIVSELIPNNKENAISYLKPVIEEYNKRAYDYMENAIFKSCFHGKCLDPDTGLEPAGCPDPDCPLICGTPGSLIHFYNRLQDIAFNSTASLFNDIIVSDSAAYRQVEQRVVKAASSNRRRRFLRFKRYDLARQSGLGRERNFQDIAGRGEKEIRQDLKIYLQQFRTLLSDACGGIGNGIPNCSWKRPMGEYILSFP
;
A
#
# COMPACT_ATOMS: atom_id res chain seq x y z
N MET A 1 -46.62 39.46 -60.23
CA MET A 1 -46.35 38.60 -59.06
C MET A 1 -44.99 37.95 -59.27
N LYS A 2 -43.97 38.33 -58.47
CA LYS A 2 -42.63 37.74 -58.50
C LYS A 2 -42.44 36.98 -57.18
N PHE A 3 -42.25 35.67 -57.25
CA PHE A 3 -41.97 34.84 -56.07
C PHE A 3 -40.46 34.82 -55.79
N SER A 4 -40.13 34.98 -54.52
CA SER A 4 -38.78 35.06 -53.96
C SER A 4 -38.33 33.67 -53.50
N THR A 5 -37.16 33.22 -53.93
CA THR A 5 -36.50 31.99 -53.48
C THR A 5 -35.22 32.34 -52.73
N SER A 6 -35.27 32.31 -51.39
CA SER A 6 -34.07 32.26 -50.54
C SER A 6 -34.45 31.86 -49.12
N SER A 7 -34.25 30.58 -48.80
CA SER A 7 -33.97 30.09 -47.44
C SER A 7 -34.06 28.57 -47.44
N LEU A 8 -32.96 27.89 -47.75
CA LEU A 8 -32.87 26.43 -47.56
C LEU A 8 -31.44 25.91 -47.59
N PHE A 9 -30.49 26.60 -46.95
CA PHE A 9 -29.12 26.08 -46.78
C PHE A 9 -28.48 26.62 -45.49
N HIS A 10 -28.94 26.22 -44.30
CA HIS A 10 -28.19 26.46 -43.04
C HIS A 10 -28.61 25.55 -41.86
N VAL A 11 -28.95 24.27 -42.09
CA VAL A 11 -29.32 23.35 -40.97
C VAL A 11 -28.47 22.08 -40.88
N ILE A 12 -27.47 21.88 -41.76
CA ILE A 12 -26.67 20.65 -41.78
C ILE A 12 -25.19 20.96 -41.52
N GLU A 13 -24.83 21.43 -40.32
CA GLU A 13 -23.39 21.55 -39.96
C GLU A 13 -23.06 21.55 -38.45
N VAL A 14 -23.97 21.08 -37.57
CA VAL A 14 -23.73 21.10 -36.11
C VAL A 14 -23.68 19.69 -35.47
N ALA A 15 -23.85 18.61 -36.22
CA ALA A 15 -24.05 17.28 -35.63
C ALA A 15 -22.79 16.41 -35.42
N PHE A 16 -21.57 16.88 -35.69
CA PHE A 16 -20.36 16.03 -35.70
C PHE A 16 -19.30 16.31 -34.61
N LEU A 17 -19.61 17.09 -33.56
CA LEU A 17 -18.63 17.40 -32.50
C LEU A 17 -18.88 16.69 -31.15
N ALA A 18 -19.82 15.73 -31.07
CA ALA A 18 -20.21 15.11 -29.79
C ALA A 18 -19.53 13.77 -29.46
N SER A 19 -18.63 13.24 -30.31
CA SER A 19 -18.13 11.85 -30.16
C SER A 19 -16.73 11.72 -29.55
N THR A 20 -15.98 12.80 -29.33
CA THR A 20 -14.60 12.71 -28.78
C THR A 20 -14.54 12.68 -27.25
N SER A 21 -15.61 13.01 -26.54
CA SER A 21 -15.65 13.02 -25.07
C SER A 21 -15.99 11.67 -24.43
N LEU A 22 -16.57 10.72 -25.18
CA LEU A 22 -16.93 9.40 -24.64
C LEU A 22 -15.70 8.50 -24.44
N VAL A 23 -14.71 8.56 -25.35
CA VAL A 23 -13.51 7.69 -25.28
C VAL A 23 -12.60 8.08 -24.12
N LEU A 24 -12.48 9.39 -23.82
CA LEU A 24 -11.64 9.88 -22.72
C LEU A 24 -12.20 9.52 -21.33
N ALA A 25 -13.52 9.43 -21.21
CA ALA A 25 -14.18 9.04 -19.96
C ALA A 25 -13.97 7.56 -19.63
N CYS A 26 -13.97 6.70 -20.66
CA CYS A 26 -13.75 5.26 -20.50
C CYS A 26 -12.33 4.93 -20.01
N GLU A 27 -11.31 5.65 -20.48
CA GLU A 27 -9.94 5.49 -19.99
C GLU A 27 -9.82 5.84 -18.50
N GLY A 28 -10.46 6.94 -18.07
CA GLY A 28 -10.49 7.35 -16.68
C GLY A 28 -11.13 6.30 -15.76
N ASP A 29 -12.30 5.79 -16.14
CA ASP A 29 -13.01 4.76 -15.36
C ASP A 29 -12.22 3.46 -15.26
N CYS A 30 -11.55 3.07 -16.35
CA CYS A 30 -10.64 1.91 -16.39
C CYS A 30 -9.47 2.09 -15.41
N ILE A 31 -8.77 3.23 -15.46
CA ILE A 31 -7.64 3.54 -14.58
C ILE A 31 -8.07 3.52 -13.11
N VAL A 32 -9.17 4.20 -12.78
CA VAL A 32 -9.71 4.30 -11.41
C VAL A 32 -10.15 2.91 -10.92
N GLY A 33 -10.89 2.17 -11.74
CA GLY A 33 -11.42 0.85 -11.40
C GLY A 33 -10.32 -0.17 -11.15
N ILE A 34 -9.35 -0.28 -12.06
CA ILE A 34 -8.22 -1.22 -11.94
C ILE A 34 -7.33 -0.87 -10.75
N THR A 35 -7.05 0.41 -10.54
CA THR A 35 -6.24 0.89 -9.40
C THR A 35 -6.90 0.51 -8.08
N ASN A 36 -8.19 0.80 -7.92
CA ASN A 36 -8.94 0.45 -6.71
C ASN A 36 -9.07 -1.06 -6.52
N ALA A 37 -9.24 -1.82 -7.59
CA ALA A 37 -9.29 -3.28 -7.52
C ALA A 37 -7.97 -3.87 -6.98
N PHE A 38 -6.81 -3.39 -7.44
CA PHE A 38 -5.53 -3.82 -6.86
C PHE A 38 -5.37 -3.41 -5.40
N ILE A 39 -5.74 -2.18 -5.03
CA ILE A 39 -5.68 -1.74 -3.62
C ILE A 39 -6.59 -2.60 -2.74
N GLY A 40 -7.81 -2.90 -3.20
CA GLY A 40 -8.75 -3.79 -2.53
C GLY A 40 -8.20 -5.20 -2.36
N ASN A 41 -7.67 -5.79 -3.43
CA ASN A 41 -7.07 -7.11 -3.45
C ASN A 41 -5.89 -7.25 -2.44
N TYR A 42 -5.06 -6.22 -2.33
CA TYR A 42 -3.96 -6.20 -1.36
C TYR A 42 -4.37 -5.86 0.08
N THR A 43 -5.64 -5.52 0.34
CA THR A 43 -6.09 -5.13 1.69
C THR A 43 -5.90 -6.26 2.71
N ALA A 44 -6.41 -7.47 2.44
CA ALA A 44 -6.30 -8.61 3.34
C ALA A 44 -4.84 -9.05 3.63
N PRO A 45 -3.96 -9.27 2.64
CA PRO A 45 -2.57 -9.65 2.92
C PRO A 45 -1.80 -8.53 3.63
N LYS A 46 -2.05 -7.25 3.30
CA LYS A 46 -1.47 -6.10 4.00
C LYS A 46 -1.89 -6.07 5.48
N GLU A 47 -3.18 -6.22 5.76
CA GLU A 47 -3.70 -6.21 7.14
C GLU A 47 -3.10 -7.35 7.97
N SER A 48 -3.05 -8.57 7.43
CA SER A 48 -2.41 -9.71 8.11
C SER A 48 -0.94 -9.46 8.44
N VAL A 49 -0.19 -8.82 7.54
CA VAL A 49 1.21 -8.45 7.79
C VAL A 49 1.33 -7.40 8.89
N LEU A 50 0.50 -6.37 8.85
CA LEU A 50 0.50 -5.29 9.85
C LEU A 50 0.14 -5.82 11.24
N GLU A 51 -0.80 -6.75 11.34
CA GLU A 51 -1.15 -7.44 12.58
C GLU A 51 0.07 -8.19 13.15
N LYS A 52 0.75 -8.99 12.33
CA LYS A 52 1.98 -9.71 12.75
C LYS A 52 3.07 -8.77 13.26
N ILE A 53 3.31 -7.65 12.55
CA ILE A 53 4.29 -6.64 12.98
C ILE A 53 3.86 -6.01 14.30
N ALA A 54 2.58 -5.65 14.43
CA ALA A 54 2.03 -5.05 15.63
C ALA A 54 2.11 -5.98 16.85
N GLU A 55 1.77 -7.24 16.69
CA GLU A 55 1.88 -8.28 17.73
C GLU A 55 3.33 -8.45 18.18
N ARG A 56 4.28 -8.43 17.24
CA ARG A 56 5.71 -8.50 17.55
C ARG A 56 6.19 -7.28 18.35
N ILE A 57 5.77 -6.08 17.95
CA ILE A 57 6.06 -4.84 18.69
C ILE A 57 5.55 -4.93 20.14
N VAL A 58 4.30 -5.36 20.33
CA VAL A 58 3.71 -5.43 21.67
C VAL A 58 4.37 -6.51 22.53
N SER A 59 4.60 -7.71 21.98
CA SER A 59 5.18 -8.84 22.70
C SER A 59 6.64 -8.60 23.08
N GLU A 60 7.44 -8.00 22.19
CA GLU A 60 8.88 -7.82 22.40
C GLU A 60 9.25 -6.46 23.01
N LEU A 61 8.55 -5.35 22.66
CA LEU A 61 8.93 -4.00 23.10
C LEU A 61 8.06 -3.43 24.22
N ILE A 62 6.80 -3.87 24.33
CA ILE A 62 5.81 -3.32 25.26
C ILE A 62 5.17 -4.42 26.11
N PRO A 63 5.95 -5.19 26.89
CA PRO A 63 5.42 -6.34 27.62
C PRO A 63 4.38 -5.90 28.66
N ASN A 64 3.26 -6.62 28.74
CA ASN A 64 2.08 -6.33 29.59
C ASN A 64 1.24 -5.14 29.15
N ASN A 65 1.30 -4.77 27.88
CA ASN A 65 0.34 -3.82 27.31
C ASN A 65 -1.09 -4.38 27.33
N LYS A 66 -2.07 -3.49 27.51
CA LYS A 66 -3.51 -3.81 27.44
C LYS A 66 -4.19 -3.23 26.20
N GLU A 67 -3.50 -2.37 25.45
CA GLU A 67 -4.03 -1.76 24.23
C GLU A 67 -3.95 -2.75 23.06
N ASN A 68 -4.86 -2.61 22.09
CA ASN A 68 -4.82 -3.39 20.86
C ASN A 68 -3.50 -3.12 20.11
N ALA A 69 -2.79 -4.17 19.71
CA ALA A 69 -1.50 -4.09 19.04
C ALA A 69 -1.54 -3.19 17.79
N ILE A 70 -2.57 -3.33 16.95
CA ILE A 70 -2.66 -2.58 15.69
C ILE A 70 -2.79 -1.06 15.91
N SER A 71 -3.26 -0.63 17.08
CA SER A 71 -3.47 0.79 17.39
C SER A 71 -2.17 1.61 17.42
N TYR A 72 -1.03 0.96 17.65
CA TYR A 72 0.29 1.61 17.56
C TYR A 72 0.63 1.99 16.12
N LEU A 73 0.21 1.18 15.14
CA LEU A 73 0.52 1.38 13.72
C LEU A 73 -0.46 2.31 13.00
N LYS A 74 -1.55 2.74 13.67
CA LYS A 74 -2.61 3.57 13.09
C LYS A 74 -2.10 4.77 12.26
N PRO A 75 -1.12 5.59 12.71
CA PRO A 75 -0.61 6.70 11.92
C PRO A 75 -0.02 6.30 10.56
N VAL A 76 0.68 5.17 10.50
CA VAL A 76 1.25 4.63 9.26
C VAL A 76 0.16 4.05 8.35
N ILE A 77 -0.84 3.38 8.94
CA ILE A 77 -1.99 2.83 8.20
C ILE A 77 -2.81 3.96 7.55
N GLU A 78 -3.08 5.03 8.30
CA GLU A 78 -3.80 6.19 7.80
C GLU A 78 -3.03 6.89 6.67
N GLU A 79 -1.72 7.08 6.83
CA GLU A 79 -0.88 7.67 5.78
C GLU A 79 -0.79 6.79 4.53
N TYR A 80 -0.74 5.46 4.71
CA TYR A 80 -0.79 4.51 3.60
C TYR A 80 -2.10 4.65 2.82
N ASN A 81 -3.23 4.58 3.52
CA ASN A 81 -4.54 4.63 2.88
C ASN A 81 -4.77 5.96 2.14
N LYS A 82 -4.21 7.07 2.64
CA LYS A 82 -4.25 8.37 1.98
C LYS A 82 -3.47 8.40 0.66
N ARG A 83 -2.33 7.69 0.58
CA ARG A 83 -1.40 7.74 -0.57
C ARG A 83 -1.53 6.55 -1.53
N ALA A 84 -2.23 5.48 -1.12
CA ALA A 84 -2.28 4.22 -1.84
C ALA A 84 -2.78 4.36 -3.28
N TYR A 85 -3.82 5.16 -3.48
CA TYR A 85 -4.41 5.40 -4.79
C TYR A 85 -3.40 6.05 -5.76
N ASP A 86 -2.91 7.24 -5.42
CA ASP A 86 -1.98 7.99 -6.28
C ASP A 86 -0.70 7.19 -6.57
N TYR A 87 -0.17 6.50 -5.55
CA TYR A 87 1.06 5.73 -5.70
C TYR A 87 0.85 4.53 -6.63
N MET A 88 -0.27 3.83 -6.51
CA MET A 88 -0.62 2.68 -7.36
C MET A 88 -0.94 3.10 -8.79
N GLU A 89 -1.74 4.14 -8.99
CA GLU A 89 -2.05 4.70 -10.31
C GLU A 89 -0.76 5.11 -11.04
N ASN A 90 0.12 5.84 -10.36
CA ASN A 90 1.38 6.28 -10.93
C ASN A 90 2.28 5.10 -11.34
N ALA A 91 2.34 4.06 -10.50
CA ALA A 91 3.15 2.88 -10.76
C ALA A 91 2.64 2.08 -11.97
N ILE A 92 1.32 1.92 -12.10
CA ILE A 92 0.72 1.14 -13.19
C ILE A 92 0.68 1.95 -14.48
N PHE A 93 -0.02 3.10 -14.48
CA PHE A 93 -0.42 3.78 -15.72
C PHE A 93 0.52 4.91 -16.13
N LYS A 94 1.17 5.58 -15.17
CA LYS A 94 2.13 6.66 -15.50
C LYS A 94 3.55 6.18 -15.72
N SER A 95 3.88 4.96 -15.29
CA SER A 95 5.25 4.42 -15.39
C SER A 95 5.38 3.25 -16.37
N CYS A 96 4.27 2.62 -16.78
CA CYS A 96 4.33 1.40 -17.59
C CYS A 96 3.23 1.33 -18.65
N PHE A 97 1.95 1.27 -18.24
CA PHE A 97 0.82 1.02 -19.12
C PHE A 97 0.14 2.33 -19.54
N HIS A 98 0.74 3.05 -20.47
CA HIS A 98 0.26 4.36 -20.94
C HIS A 98 -0.94 4.26 -21.88
N GLY A 99 -1.90 5.18 -21.81
CA GLY A 99 -3.20 5.09 -22.51
C GLY A 99 -3.17 4.90 -24.03
N LYS A 100 -2.14 5.38 -24.73
CA LYS A 100 -2.03 5.21 -26.20
C LYS A 100 -1.13 4.02 -26.55
N CYS A 101 -1.68 3.04 -27.26
CA CYS A 101 -0.93 1.95 -27.85
C CYS A 101 -0.23 2.43 -29.12
N LEU A 102 0.98 2.96 -28.98
CA LEU A 102 1.82 3.31 -30.13
C LEU A 102 2.96 2.29 -30.24
N ASP A 103 3.08 1.68 -31.41
CA ASP A 103 4.24 0.87 -31.75
C ASP A 103 5.51 1.74 -31.65
N PRO A 104 6.56 1.30 -30.94
CA PRO A 104 7.73 2.12 -30.65
C PRO A 104 8.56 2.44 -31.89
N ASP A 105 8.50 1.61 -32.93
CA ASP A 105 9.29 1.75 -34.14
C ASP A 105 8.59 2.63 -35.18
N THR A 106 7.26 2.53 -35.26
CA THR A 106 6.45 3.21 -36.28
C THR A 106 5.68 4.41 -35.75
N GLY A 107 5.45 4.49 -34.44
CA GLY A 107 4.60 5.51 -33.81
C GLY A 107 3.12 5.42 -34.21
N LEU A 108 2.69 4.31 -34.82
CA LEU A 108 1.33 4.06 -35.26
C LEU A 108 0.60 3.10 -34.30
N GLU A 109 -0.72 3.18 -34.27
CA GLU A 109 -1.54 2.20 -33.55
C GLU A 109 -1.53 0.86 -34.32
N PRO A 110 -1.14 -0.25 -33.68
CA PRO A 110 -1.12 -1.54 -34.34
C PRO A 110 -2.54 -2.00 -34.70
N ALA A 111 -2.67 -2.67 -35.85
CA ALA A 111 -3.94 -3.23 -36.28
C ALA A 111 -4.41 -4.32 -35.30
N GLY A 112 -5.67 -4.26 -34.85
CA GLY A 112 -6.28 -5.27 -33.99
C GLY A 112 -6.58 -4.87 -32.55
N CYS A 113 -6.25 -3.65 -32.10
CA CYS A 113 -6.67 -3.21 -30.76
C CYS A 113 -8.20 -2.95 -30.67
N PRO A 114 -8.89 -3.42 -29.62
CA PRO A 114 -8.38 -4.20 -28.47
C PRO A 114 -8.40 -5.71 -28.74
N ASP A 115 -7.22 -6.30 -28.97
CA ASP A 115 -6.99 -7.75 -28.94
C ASP A 115 -6.53 -8.11 -27.51
N PRO A 116 -7.16 -9.09 -26.82
CA PRO A 116 -6.70 -9.56 -25.51
C PRO A 116 -5.25 -10.08 -25.49
N ASP A 117 -4.66 -10.38 -26.65
CA ASP A 117 -3.26 -10.82 -26.78
C ASP A 117 -2.34 -9.74 -27.38
N CYS A 118 -2.62 -8.46 -27.09
CA CYS A 118 -1.79 -7.34 -27.56
C CYS A 118 -0.36 -7.39 -26.97
N PRO A 119 0.68 -7.63 -27.79
CA PRO A 119 2.07 -7.74 -27.31
C PRO A 119 2.74 -6.38 -27.09
N LEU A 120 2.04 -5.28 -27.34
CA LEU A 120 2.53 -3.92 -27.08
C LEU A 120 2.14 -3.51 -25.66
N ILE A 121 3.07 -2.94 -24.89
CA ILE A 121 2.79 -2.45 -23.53
C ILE A 121 2.07 -1.10 -23.61
N CYS A 122 0.78 -1.09 -23.28
CA CYS A 122 -0.06 0.10 -23.22
C CYS A 122 -1.22 -0.08 -22.24
N GLY A 123 -1.96 0.99 -21.97
CA GLY A 123 -3.04 1.08 -20.98
C GLY A 123 -4.35 0.41 -21.40
N THR A 124 -4.38 -0.26 -22.56
CA THR A 124 -5.60 -0.97 -22.99
C THR A 124 -5.83 -2.22 -22.16
N PRO A 125 -7.11 -2.61 -21.95
CA PRO A 125 -7.47 -3.84 -21.27
C PRO A 125 -6.70 -5.07 -21.78
N GLY A 126 -6.61 -5.25 -23.10
CA GLY A 126 -5.91 -6.40 -23.70
C GLY A 126 -4.42 -6.46 -23.34
N SER A 127 -3.71 -5.34 -23.44
CA SER A 127 -2.29 -5.27 -23.06
C SER A 127 -2.06 -5.56 -21.58
N LEU A 128 -2.92 -5.04 -20.70
CA LEU A 128 -2.87 -5.30 -19.26
C LEU A 128 -3.01 -6.80 -18.94
N ILE A 129 -3.85 -7.53 -19.70
CA ILE A 129 -4.02 -8.98 -19.54
C ILE A 129 -2.87 -9.76 -20.13
N HIS A 130 -2.42 -9.41 -21.33
CA HIS A 130 -1.24 -10.03 -21.94
C HIS A 130 -0.03 -9.94 -21.01
N PHE A 131 0.18 -8.77 -20.39
CA PHE A 131 1.27 -8.52 -19.44
C PHE A 131 0.86 -8.66 -17.96
N TYR A 132 -0.13 -9.49 -17.64
CA TYR A 132 -0.68 -9.56 -16.28
C TYR A 132 0.39 -9.83 -15.19
N ASN A 133 1.38 -10.68 -15.47
CA ASN A 133 2.44 -10.97 -14.49
C ASN A 133 3.24 -9.70 -14.16
N ARG A 134 3.55 -8.88 -15.16
CA ARG A 134 4.23 -7.59 -14.96
C ARG A 134 3.33 -6.60 -14.21
N LEU A 135 2.04 -6.56 -14.55
CA LEU A 135 1.05 -5.74 -13.83
C LEU A 135 0.96 -6.13 -12.34
N GLN A 136 0.93 -7.43 -12.06
CA GLN A 136 0.94 -7.98 -10.70
C GLN A 136 2.22 -7.59 -9.94
N ASP A 137 3.39 -7.72 -10.57
CA ASP A 137 4.67 -7.34 -9.96
C ASP A 137 4.75 -5.85 -9.65
N ILE A 138 4.23 -5.00 -10.54
CA ILE A 138 4.13 -3.55 -10.32
C ILE A 138 3.24 -3.28 -9.10
N ALA A 139 2.06 -3.90 -9.02
CA ALA A 139 1.14 -3.68 -7.92
C ALA A 139 1.69 -4.16 -6.56
N PHE A 140 2.39 -5.31 -6.54
CA PHE A 140 3.09 -5.81 -5.36
C PHE A 140 4.19 -4.85 -4.91
N ASN A 141 5.07 -4.48 -5.85
CA ASN A 141 6.20 -3.59 -5.55
C ASN A 141 5.71 -2.21 -5.13
N SER A 142 4.64 -1.71 -5.73
CA SER A 142 3.99 -0.46 -5.36
C SER A 142 3.52 -0.47 -3.91
N THR A 143 2.77 -1.51 -3.51
CA THR A 143 2.30 -1.73 -2.14
C THR A 143 3.46 -1.77 -1.13
N ALA A 144 4.49 -2.56 -1.41
CA ALA A 144 5.64 -2.69 -0.52
C ALA A 144 6.48 -1.40 -0.43
N SER A 145 6.67 -0.71 -1.56
CA SER A 145 7.51 0.50 -1.63
C SER A 145 6.83 1.68 -0.95
N LEU A 146 5.52 1.86 -1.14
CA LEU A 146 4.78 2.90 -0.44
C LEU A 146 4.88 2.74 1.08
N PHE A 147 4.76 1.51 1.60
CA PHE A 147 4.94 1.28 3.03
C PHE A 147 6.34 1.66 3.49
N ASN A 148 7.38 1.25 2.76
CA ASN A 148 8.77 1.60 3.04
C ASN A 148 9.00 3.11 3.06
N ASP A 149 8.43 3.86 2.11
CA ASP A 149 8.51 5.32 2.06
C ASP A 149 7.86 5.97 3.28
N ILE A 150 6.75 5.41 3.77
CA ILE A 150 6.04 5.93 4.95
C ILE A 150 6.83 5.66 6.23
N ILE A 151 7.55 4.54 6.33
CA ILE A 151 8.30 4.19 7.55
C ILE A 151 9.73 4.76 7.60
N VAL A 152 10.11 5.61 6.65
CA VAL A 152 11.38 6.35 6.72
C VAL A 152 11.40 7.17 8.02
N SER A 153 12.54 7.18 8.72
CA SER A 153 12.66 7.73 10.08
C SER A 153 12.28 9.22 10.22
N ASP A 154 12.28 9.96 9.12
CA ASP A 154 11.90 11.37 9.09
C ASP A 154 10.44 11.65 8.75
N SER A 155 9.64 10.61 8.47
CA SER A 155 8.22 10.78 8.20
C SER A 155 7.45 11.13 9.48
N ALA A 156 6.42 11.96 9.34
CA ALA A 156 5.56 12.32 10.45
C ALA A 156 4.81 11.10 11.03
N ALA A 157 4.37 10.18 10.16
CA ALA A 157 3.67 8.96 10.56
C ALA A 157 4.58 8.03 11.39
N TYR A 158 5.81 7.78 10.93
CA TYR A 158 6.79 6.98 11.65
C TYR A 158 7.10 7.57 13.03
N ARG A 159 7.36 8.89 13.10
CA ARG A 159 7.64 9.57 14.37
C ARG A 159 6.50 9.43 15.39
N GLN A 160 5.24 9.45 14.94
CA GLN A 160 4.11 9.20 15.83
C GLN A 160 4.07 7.76 16.35
N VAL A 161 4.33 6.77 15.50
CA VAL A 161 4.43 5.36 15.92
C VAL A 161 5.57 5.19 16.93
N GLU A 162 6.76 5.72 16.61
CA GLU A 162 7.94 5.67 17.47
C GLU A 162 7.65 6.25 18.86
N GLN A 163 7.07 7.45 18.92
CA GLN A 163 6.71 8.10 20.18
C GLN A 163 5.71 7.28 21.00
N ARG A 164 4.68 6.70 20.36
CA ARG A 164 3.68 5.87 21.04
C ARG A 164 4.32 4.62 21.64
N VAL A 165 5.14 3.92 20.87
CA VAL A 165 5.84 2.69 21.30
C VAL A 165 6.82 2.98 22.43
N VAL A 166 7.66 4.01 22.29
CA VAL A 166 8.64 4.41 23.32
C VAL A 166 7.95 4.84 24.62
N LYS A 167 6.87 5.63 24.53
CA LYS A 167 6.09 6.06 25.69
C LYS A 167 5.45 4.86 26.40
N ALA A 168 4.89 3.91 25.67
CA ALA A 168 4.30 2.72 26.24
C ALA A 168 5.36 1.84 26.93
N ALA A 169 6.49 1.60 26.26
CA ALA A 169 7.60 0.80 26.79
C ALA A 169 8.23 1.42 28.06
N SER A 170 8.40 2.74 28.10
CA SER A 170 8.95 3.46 29.27
C SER A 170 7.98 3.49 30.46
N SER A 171 6.67 3.62 30.20
CA SER A 171 5.65 3.60 31.27
C SER A 171 5.62 2.28 32.05
N ASN A 172 5.84 1.15 31.37
CA ASN A 172 5.91 -0.17 31.97
C ASN A 172 7.14 -0.32 32.89
N ARG A 173 8.26 0.31 32.56
CA ARG A 173 9.45 0.32 33.43
C ARG A 173 9.23 1.08 34.71
N ARG A 174 8.60 2.26 34.63
CA ARG A 174 8.30 3.07 35.81
C ARG A 174 7.42 2.29 36.80
N ARG A 175 6.42 1.56 36.30
CA ARG A 175 5.58 0.69 37.13
C ARG A 175 6.39 -0.45 37.77
N ARG A 176 7.30 -1.08 37.02
CA ARG A 176 8.13 -2.17 37.53
C ARG A 176 9.10 -1.67 38.62
N PHE A 177 9.77 -0.54 38.39
CA PHE A 177 10.65 0.10 39.38
C PHE A 177 9.92 0.50 40.66
N LEU A 178 8.71 1.05 40.57
CA LEU A 178 7.92 1.42 41.75
C LEU A 178 7.47 0.21 42.59
N ARG A 179 7.27 -0.96 41.96
CA ARG A 179 7.00 -2.21 42.69
C ARG A 179 8.23 -2.68 43.48
N PHE A 180 9.42 -2.56 42.90
CA PHE A 180 10.67 -2.90 43.60
C PHE A 180 10.96 -1.93 44.76
N LYS A 181 10.75 -0.62 44.58
CA LYS A 181 10.94 0.36 45.67
C LYS A 181 10.02 0.13 46.89
N ARG A 182 8.80 -0.37 46.67
CA ARG A 182 7.89 -0.74 47.79
C ARG A 182 8.37 -1.98 48.54
N TYR A 183 9.05 -2.89 47.86
CA TYR A 183 9.61 -4.09 48.49
C TYR A 183 10.88 -3.77 49.30
N ASP A 184 11.72 -2.84 48.84
CA ASP A 184 12.91 -2.41 49.59
C ASP A 184 12.57 -1.58 50.83
N LEU A 185 11.59 -0.69 50.77
CA LEU A 185 11.10 0.03 51.96
C LEU A 185 10.49 -0.92 53.01
N ALA A 186 9.91 -2.04 52.58
CA ALA A 186 9.40 -3.07 53.47
C ALA A 186 10.48 -4.02 54.01
N ARG A 187 11.68 -4.04 53.42
CA ARG A 187 12.81 -4.91 53.80
C ARG A 187 13.87 -4.18 54.63
N GLN A 188 13.87 -2.85 54.63
CA GLN A 188 14.73 -2.03 55.48
C GLN A 188 14.44 -2.17 56.99
N SER A 189 13.37 -2.88 57.36
CA SER A 189 13.02 -3.27 58.72
C SER A 189 13.60 -4.63 59.18
N GLY A 190 14.41 -5.33 58.37
CA GLY A 190 15.02 -6.59 58.83
C GLY A 190 16.16 -7.13 57.96
N LEU A 191 17.37 -7.13 58.53
CA LEU A 191 18.53 -8.00 58.26
C LEU A 191 18.50 -8.80 56.94
N GLY A 192 19.28 -8.41 55.94
CA GLY A 192 19.63 -9.37 54.88
C GLY A 192 20.26 -8.82 53.60
N ARG A 193 21.59 -8.96 53.54
CA ARG A 193 22.40 -9.43 52.40
C ARG A 193 22.17 -8.73 51.04
N GLU A 194 23.10 -7.85 50.70
CA GLU A 194 23.35 -7.34 49.35
C GLU A 194 23.38 -8.49 48.35
N ARG A 195 22.39 -8.54 47.47
CA ARG A 195 22.50 -9.26 46.20
C ARG A 195 22.71 -8.20 45.13
N ASN A 196 23.79 -8.34 44.36
CA ASN A 196 24.07 -7.59 43.15
C ASN A 196 22.85 -7.59 42.24
N PHE A 197 22.10 -6.50 42.23
CA PHE A 197 20.91 -6.27 41.42
C PHE A 197 21.34 -5.69 40.06
N GLN A 198 22.16 -6.42 39.31
CA GLN A 198 22.76 -5.93 38.08
C GLN A 198 22.04 -6.40 36.79
N ASP A 199 21.03 -7.26 36.88
CA ASP A 199 20.45 -7.93 35.69
C ASP A 199 19.06 -7.46 35.24
N ILE A 200 18.62 -6.24 35.59
CA ILE A 200 17.40 -5.65 34.98
C ILE A 200 17.66 -4.23 34.48
N ALA A 201 18.76 -4.05 33.76
CA ALA A 201 18.89 -2.92 32.86
C ALA A 201 17.88 -3.11 31.71
N GLY A 202 16.69 -2.49 31.85
CA GLY A 202 15.71 -2.50 30.76
C GLY A 202 16.30 -1.87 29.50
N ARG A 203 16.05 -2.45 28.31
CA ARG A 203 16.53 -2.00 26.98
C ARG A 203 16.66 -0.47 26.82
N GLY A 204 17.73 0.10 26.32
CA GLY A 204 17.75 1.56 26.09
C GLY A 204 16.56 2.05 25.22
N GLU A 205 16.14 3.32 25.35
CA GLU A 205 15.19 3.91 24.39
C GLU A 205 15.71 3.80 22.94
N LYS A 206 17.03 3.93 22.77
CA LYS A 206 17.71 3.71 21.49
C LYS A 206 17.49 2.31 20.94
N GLU A 207 17.57 1.27 21.78
CA GLU A 207 17.34 -0.12 21.37
C GLU A 207 15.89 -0.32 20.95
N ILE A 208 14.92 0.22 21.70
CA ILE A 208 13.50 0.16 21.33
C ILE A 208 13.24 0.78 19.95
N ARG A 209 13.85 1.94 19.67
CA ARG A 209 13.73 2.62 18.36
C ARG A 209 14.36 1.79 17.24
N GLN A 210 15.52 1.19 17.50
CA GLN A 210 16.21 0.34 16.54
C GLN A 210 15.39 -0.93 16.22
N ASP A 211 14.88 -1.61 17.24
CA ASP A 211 14.07 -2.82 17.08
C ASP A 211 12.74 -2.52 16.36
N LEU A 212 12.09 -1.40 16.71
CA LEU A 212 10.88 -0.94 16.01
C LEU A 212 11.13 -0.76 14.51
N LYS A 213 12.25 -0.10 14.15
CA LYS A 213 12.64 0.10 12.75
C LYS A 213 12.86 -1.25 12.06
N ILE A 214 13.55 -2.19 12.70
CA ILE A 214 13.78 -3.54 12.17
C ILE A 214 12.46 -4.26 11.90
N TYR A 215 11.50 -4.23 12.83
CA TYR A 215 10.20 -4.90 12.64
C TYR A 215 9.37 -4.27 11.51
N LEU A 216 9.35 -2.93 11.41
CA LEU A 216 8.64 -2.26 10.32
C LEU A 216 9.28 -2.55 8.97
N GLN A 217 10.61 -2.62 8.89
CA GLN A 217 11.33 -2.95 7.65
C GLN A 217 11.09 -4.39 7.15
N GLN A 218 10.55 -5.28 8.00
CA GLN A 218 10.18 -6.65 7.59
C GLN A 218 8.90 -6.71 6.75
N PHE A 219 8.16 -5.60 6.59
CA PHE A 219 6.88 -5.56 5.88
C PHE A 219 6.95 -6.21 4.50
N ARG A 220 7.96 -5.87 3.69
CA ARG A 220 8.10 -6.44 2.33
C ARG A 220 8.27 -7.96 2.37
N THR A 221 9.13 -8.46 3.24
CA THR A 221 9.36 -9.91 3.39
C THR A 221 8.09 -10.61 3.84
N LEU A 222 7.44 -10.09 4.88
CA LEU A 222 6.19 -10.66 5.40
C LEU A 222 5.05 -10.61 4.38
N LEU A 223 4.97 -9.56 3.56
CA LEU A 223 4.01 -9.45 2.46
C LEU A 223 4.30 -10.47 1.37
N SER A 224 5.57 -10.66 1.00
CA SER A 224 5.98 -11.71 0.07
C SER A 224 5.55 -13.09 0.58
N ASP A 225 5.78 -13.37 1.86
CA ASP A 225 5.40 -14.63 2.50
C ASP A 225 3.89 -14.82 2.53
N ALA A 226 3.12 -13.77 2.89
CA ALA A 226 1.66 -13.79 2.85
C ALA A 226 1.13 -14.06 1.44
N CYS A 227 1.84 -13.58 0.42
CA CYS A 227 1.53 -13.80 -0.98
C CYS A 227 2.04 -15.15 -1.56
N GLY A 228 2.65 -16.03 -0.75
CA GLY A 228 3.08 -17.36 -1.18
C GLY A 228 4.58 -17.54 -1.44
N GLY A 229 5.41 -16.54 -1.10
CA GLY A 229 6.87 -16.69 -1.00
C GLY A 229 7.69 -16.21 -2.21
N ILE A 230 8.99 -16.54 -2.19
CA ILE A 230 10.00 -16.15 -3.19
C ILE A 230 10.38 -17.38 -4.01
N GLY A 231 10.10 -17.37 -5.31
CA GLY A 231 10.43 -18.47 -6.23
C GLY A 231 9.60 -18.39 -7.52
N ASN A 232 8.40 -18.96 -7.51
CA ASN A 232 7.50 -19.03 -8.66
C ASN A 232 6.53 -17.83 -8.75
N GLY A 233 6.92 -16.66 -8.22
CA GLY A 233 6.07 -15.47 -8.10
C GLY A 233 5.27 -15.43 -6.79
N ILE A 234 4.19 -14.65 -6.79
CA ILE A 234 3.30 -14.40 -5.65
C ILE A 234 1.90 -15.03 -5.87
N PRO A 235 1.79 -16.38 -5.82
CA PRO A 235 0.58 -17.10 -6.26
C PRO A 235 -0.67 -16.78 -5.43
N ASN A 236 -0.54 -16.52 -4.13
CA ASN A 236 -1.69 -16.19 -3.27
C ASN A 236 -2.18 -14.75 -3.47
N CYS A 237 -1.36 -13.90 -4.09
CA CYS A 237 -1.72 -12.54 -4.50
C CYS A 237 -1.88 -12.46 -6.03
N SER A 238 -2.23 -13.59 -6.67
CA SER A 238 -2.56 -13.65 -8.09
C SER A 238 -4.07 -13.72 -8.27
N TRP A 239 -4.64 -12.61 -8.73
CA TRP A 239 -6.04 -12.50 -9.11
C TRP A 239 -6.25 -12.59 -10.62
N LYS A 240 -5.33 -13.23 -11.36
CA LYS A 240 -5.28 -13.19 -12.84
C LYS A 240 -6.62 -13.41 -13.52
N ARG A 241 -7.36 -14.44 -13.09
CA ARG A 241 -8.67 -14.75 -13.67
C ARG A 241 -9.74 -13.69 -13.35
N PRO A 242 -10.11 -13.46 -12.07
CA PRO A 242 -11.16 -12.48 -11.76
C PRO A 242 -10.77 -11.04 -12.14
N MET A 243 -9.49 -10.66 -11.98
CA MET A 243 -8.99 -9.37 -12.43
C MET A 243 -8.98 -9.27 -13.95
N GLY A 244 -8.70 -10.40 -14.63
CA GLY A 244 -8.75 -10.50 -16.08
C GLY A 244 -10.12 -10.20 -16.66
N GLU A 245 -11.13 -10.90 -16.13
CA GLU A 245 -12.55 -10.69 -16.48
C GLU A 245 -12.99 -9.25 -16.18
N TYR A 246 -12.54 -8.68 -15.05
CA TYR A 246 -12.87 -7.30 -14.69
C TYR A 246 -12.23 -6.27 -15.62
N ILE A 247 -10.94 -6.39 -15.92
CA ILE A 247 -10.23 -5.49 -16.84
C ILE A 247 -10.87 -5.53 -18.23
N LEU A 248 -11.22 -6.71 -18.73
CA LEU A 248 -11.87 -6.86 -20.04
C LEU A 248 -13.32 -6.38 -20.08
N SER A 249 -13.91 -5.98 -18.93
CA SER A 249 -15.23 -5.35 -18.90
C SER A 249 -15.19 -3.86 -19.25
N PHE A 250 -14.01 -3.24 -19.25
CA PHE A 250 -13.83 -1.86 -19.71
C PHE A 250 -13.76 -1.81 -21.24
N PRO A 251 -14.39 -0.80 -21.87
CA PRO A 251 -14.46 -0.68 -23.33
C PRO A 251 -13.14 -0.22 -23.97
#